data_AF-A0A177PNM9-F1
#
_entry.id   AF-A0A177PNM9-F1
#
_cell.length_a   1.000
_cell.length_b   1.000
_cell.length_c   1.000
_cell.angle_alpha   90.00
_cell.angle_beta   90.00
_cell.angle_gamma   90.00
#
_symmetry.space_group_name_H-M   'P 1'
#
loop_
_entity.id
_entity.type
_entity.pdbx_description
1 polymer ?
#
loop_
_entity_poly.entity_id
_entity_poly.type
_entity_poly.pdbx_seq_one_letter_code
_entity_poly.pdbx_strand_id
1 'polypeptide(L)'
;MTIAIDESAPPPSVQLVALNAKLRWACFSIRLVAAAWVVFGLGLTSWNWGHRADSLETMHKLYGLDPESVSALGYWSSTSIALSTWALAALAAARLWRLTGIYLDGRVFSIAAAEALRLFALTGLAATVFNIGVRPFIFGLVSTELLAKLPAYAWINPQDVFYL
;
A
#
# COMPACT_ATOMS: atom_id res chain seq x y z
N MET A 1 -4.54 27.81 38.30
CA MET A 1 -5.75 27.24 37.70
C MET A 1 -5.73 25.75 37.98
N THR A 2 -6.35 25.35 39.08
CA THR A 2 -6.26 23.99 39.64
C THR A 2 -7.39 23.17 39.03
N ILE A 3 -7.07 22.14 38.25
CA ILE A 3 -8.06 21.23 37.67
C ILE A 3 -8.58 20.38 38.83
N ALA A 4 -9.82 20.64 39.25
CA ALA A 4 -10.52 19.78 40.20
C ALA A 4 -10.73 18.42 39.53
N ILE A 5 -10.08 17.39 40.05
CA ILE A 5 -10.33 16.00 39.67
C ILE A 5 -11.65 15.62 40.32
N ASP A 6 -12.68 15.39 39.51
CA ASP A 6 -13.99 14.94 39.96
C ASP A 6 -13.88 13.49 40.46
N GLU A 7 -13.71 13.31 41.77
CA GLU A 7 -13.66 12.02 42.46
C GLU A 7 -14.98 11.24 42.41
N SER A 8 -16.07 11.83 41.90
CA SER A 8 -17.38 11.16 41.81
C SER A 8 -17.55 10.29 40.58
N ALA A 9 -16.62 10.33 39.62
CA ALA A 9 -16.69 9.50 38.43
C ALA A 9 -16.51 8.01 38.81
N PRO A 10 -17.48 7.13 38.47
CA PRO A 10 -17.34 5.71 38.76
C PRO A 10 -16.07 5.17 38.09
N PRO A 11 -15.31 4.28 38.77
CA PRO A 11 -14.09 3.74 38.20
C PRO A 11 -14.42 3.09 36.85
N PRO A 12 -13.60 3.31 35.81
CA PRO A 12 -13.84 2.72 34.51
C PRO A 12 -14.00 1.21 34.69
N SER A 13 -15.08 0.65 34.15
CA SER A 13 -15.33 -0.78 34.28
C SER A 13 -14.14 -1.57 33.72
N VAL A 14 -13.81 -2.70 34.35
CA VAL A 14 -12.70 -3.59 33.92
C VAL A 14 -12.81 -3.92 32.42
N GLN A 15 -14.04 -3.99 31.90
CA GLN A 15 -14.34 -4.19 30.48
C GLN A 15 -13.85 -3.02 29.60
N LEU A 16 -14.02 -1.77 30.05
CA LEU A 16 -13.58 -0.58 29.32
C LEU A 16 -12.04 -0.49 29.26
N VAL A 17 -11.37 -0.84 30.37
CA VAL A 17 -9.89 -0.91 30.44
C VAL A 17 -9.35 -2.00 29.52
N ALA A 18 -9.94 -3.19 29.53
CA ALA A 18 -9.55 -4.29 28.66
C ALA A 18 -9.81 -4.00 27.17
N LEU A 19 -10.93 -3.33 26.85
CA LEU A 19 -11.26 -2.89 25.50
C LEU A 19 -10.22 -1.90 24.96
N ASN A 20 -9.81 -0.94 25.80
CA ASN A 20 -8.75 0.02 25.45
C ASN A 20 -7.41 -0.66 25.19
N ALA A 21 -7.03 -1.66 25.99
CA ALA A 21 -5.79 -2.41 25.76
C ALA A 21 -5.81 -3.18 24.43
N LYS A 22 -6.92 -3.87 24.12
CA LYS A 22 -7.10 -4.60 22.86
C LYS A 22 -7.08 -3.67 21.66
N LEU A 23 -7.78 -2.53 21.73
CA LEU A 23 -7.81 -1.52 20.66
C LEU A 23 -6.41 -0.95 20.42
N ARG A 24 -5.66 -0.64 21.50
CA ARG A 24 -4.29 -0.17 21.38
C ARG A 24 -3.41 -1.17 20.65
N TRP A 25 -3.47 -2.43 21.08
CA TRP A 25 -2.68 -3.50 20.45
C TRP A 25 -3.05 -3.67 18.97
N ALA A 26 -4.34 -3.69 18.64
CA ALA A 26 -4.81 -3.76 17.26
C ALA A 26 -4.28 -2.58 16.42
N CYS A 27 -4.37 -1.34 16.92
CA CYS A 27 -3.88 -0.16 16.22
C CYS A 27 -2.36 -0.20 15.99
N PHE A 28 -1.59 -0.64 16.98
CA PHE A 28 -0.13 -0.81 16.83
C PHE A 28 0.22 -1.92 15.83
N SER A 29 -0.46 -3.06 15.90
CA SER A 29 -0.24 -4.17 14.95
C SER A 29 -0.54 -3.75 13.52
N ILE A 30 -1.66 -3.06 13.28
CA ILE A 30 -2.02 -2.52 11.96
C ILE A 30 -0.94 -1.58 11.42
N ARG A 31 -0.43 -0.67 12.27
CA ARG A 31 0.65 0.25 11.92
C ARG A 31 1.93 -0.48 11.49
N LEU A 32 2.36 -1.47 12.28
CA LEU A 32 3.56 -2.25 12.00
C LEU A 32 3.41 -3.06 10.72
N VAL A 33 2.28 -3.74 10.53
CA VAL A 33 2.01 -4.51 9.32
C VAL A 33 2.00 -3.61 8.09
N ALA A 34 1.36 -2.44 8.15
CA ALA A 34 1.33 -1.49 7.03
C ALA A 34 2.74 -0.97 6.69
N ALA A 35 3.54 -0.61 7.70
CA ALA A 35 4.91 -0.18 7.49
C ALA A 35 5.79 -1.29 6.91
N ALA A 36 5.72 -2.50 7.48
CA ALA A 36 6.45 -3.67 7.00
C ALA A 36 6.08 -4.01 5.56
N TRP A 37 4.79 -3.93 5.20
CA TRP A 37 4.32 -4.17 3.83
C TRP A 37 4.92 -3.20 2.82
N VAL A 38 4.92 -1.90 3.14
CA VAL A 38 5.51 -0.87 2.28
C VAL A 38 7.01 -1.08 2.11
N VAL A 39 7.73 -1.33 3.21
CA VAL A 39 9.19 -1.57 3.18
C VAL A 39 9.53 -2.83 2.40
N PHE A 40 8.81 -3.92 2.66
CA PHE A 40 9.00 -5.20 1.97
C PHE A 40 8.75 -5.05 0.47
N GLY A 41 7.67 -4.38 0.10
CA GLY A 41 7.31 -4.14 -1.29
C GLY A 41 8.30 -3.27 -2.07
N LEU A 42 8.75 -2.17 -1.44
CA LEU A 42 9.82 -1.33 -1.99
C LEU A 42 11.12 -2.10 -2.15
N GLY A 43 11.50 -2.89 -1.14
CA GLY A 43 12.68 -3.73 -1.18
C GLY A 43 12.62 -4.77 -2.31
N LEU A 44 11.50 -5.48 -2.42
CA LEU A 44 11.28 -6.48 -3.47
C LEU A 44 11.29 -5.85 -4.87
N THR A 45 10.67 -4.68 -5.04
CA THR A 45 10.64 -3.98 -6.33
C THR A 45 12.03 -3.48 -6.70
N SER A 46 12.75 -2.90 -5.75
CA SER A 46 14.13 -2.43 -5.96
C SER A 46 15.08 -3.58 -6.25
N TRP A 47 14.90 -4.72 -5.59
CA TRP A 47 15.67 -5.93 -5.84
C TRP A 47 15.41 -6.47 -7.26
N ASN A 48 14.13 -6.62 -7.62
CA ASN A 48 13.71 -7.21 -8.89
C ASN A 48 13.94 -6.31 -10.10
N TRP A 49 13.97 -4.98 -9.94
CA TRP A 49 14.10 -4.03 -11.05
C TRP A 49 15.36 -3.16 -10.97
N GLY A 50 16.18 -3.34 -9.92
CA GLY A 50 17.42 -2.58 -9.73
C GLY A 50 18.53 -2.99 -10.70
N HIS A 51 18.53 -4.25 -11.14
CA HIS A 51 19.55 -4.80 -12.05
C HIS A 51 18.90 -5.17 -13.40
N ARG A 52 19.08 -4.31 -14.39
CA ARG A 52 18.45 -4.45 -15.72
C ARG A 52 18.73 -5.81 -16.37
N ALA A 53 19.98 -6.29 -16.33
CA ALA A 53 20.37 -7.55 -16.97
C ALA A 53 19.60 -8.74 -16.37
N ASP A 54 19.62 -8.87 -15.04
CA ASP A 54 18.95 -9.97 -14.32
C ASP A 54 17.43 -9.95 -14.52
N SER A 55 16.86 -8.74 -14.57
CA SER A 55 15.42 -8.52 -14.78
C SER A 55 15.00 -8.98 -16.17
N LEU A 56 15.75 -8.56 -17.21
CA LEU A 56 15.46 -8.94 -18.59
C LEU A 56 15.69 -10.43 -18.84
N GLU A 57 16.72 -11.02 -18.24
CA GLU A 57 16.96 -12.46 -18.30
C GLU A 57 15.81 -13.26 -17.66
N THR A 58 15.27 -12.77 -16.55
CA THR A 58 14.09 -13.38 -15.91
C THR A 58 12.86 -13.26 -16.82
N MET A 59 12.65 -12.10 -17.45
CA MET A 59 11.55 -11.91 -18.40
C MET A 59 11.71 -12.77 -19.67
N HIS A 60 12.95 -12.96 -20.14
CA HIS A 60 13.26 -13.87 -21.24
C HIS A 60 12.86 -15.31 -20.89
N LYS A 61 13.29 -15.80 -19.72
CA LYS A 61 12.96 -17.15 -19.24
C LYS A 61 11.47 -17.39 -19.04
N LEU A 62 10.75 -16.41 -18.49
CA LEU A 62 9.33 -16.56 -18.14
C LEU A 62 8.39 -16.30 -19.31
N TYR A 63 8.74 -15.36 -20.19
CA TYR A 63 7.81 -14.83 -21.20
C TYR A 63 8.37 -14.86 -22.62
N GLY A 64 9.60 -15.35 -22.82
CA GLY A 64 10.24 -15.39 -24.14
C GLY A 64 10.55 -14.01 -24.70
N LEU A 65 10.66 -12.99 -23.83
CA LEU A 65 11.05 -11.64 -24.22
C LEU A 65 12.47 -11.63 -24.78
N ASP A 66 12.70 -10.96 -25.91
CA ASP A 66 14.06 -10.68 -26.39
C ASP A 66 14.67 -9.53 -25.57
N PRO A 67 15.74 -9.75 -24.77
CA PRO A 67 16.37 -8.70 -23.98
C PRO A 67 16.93 -7.54 -24.80
N GLU A 68 17.33 -7.78 -26.05
CA GLU A 68 17.92 -6.76 -26.92
C GLU A 68 16.86 -5.79 -27.46
N SER A 69 15.62 -6.25 -27.56
CA SER A 69 14.48 -5.43 -28.01
C SER A 69 14.08 -4.34 -27.00
N VAL A 70 14.50 -4.45 -25.73
CA VAL A 70 14.08 -3.54 -24.66
C VAL A 70 15.01 -2.34 -24.55
N SER A 71 14.53 -1.16 -24.93
CA SER A 71 15.30 0.08 -24.75
C SER A 71 15.59 0.38 -23.27
N ALA A 72 16.74 1.01 -22.99
CA ALA A 72 17.08 1.44 -21.63
C ALA A 72 16.07 2.46 -21.08
N LEU A 73 15.57 3.36 -21.93
CA LEU A 73 14.55 4.34 -21.55
C LEU A 73 13.23 3.67 -21.18
N GLY A 74 12.77 2.70 -21.98
CA GLY A 74 11.54 1.94 -21.70
C GLY A 74 11.65 1.18 -20.38
N TYR A 75 12.78 0.50 -20.16
CA TYR A 75 13.08 -0.16 -18.88
C TYR A 75 13.02 0.80 -17.69
N TRP A 76 13.81 1.88 -17.69
CA TRP A 76 13.86 2.79 -16.53
C TRP A 76 12.57 3.59 -16.31
N SER A 77 11.82 3.87 -17.37
CA SER A 77 10.47 4.45 -17.26
C SER A 77 9.53 3.47 -16.57
N SER A 78 9.56 2.20 -16.98
CA SER A 78 8.74 1.14 -16.38
C SER A 78 9.09 0.92 -14.89
N THR A 79 10.38 0.90 -14.54
CA THR A 79 10.85 0.84 -13.15
C THR A 79 10.38 2.03 -12.32
N SER A 80 10.46 3.24 -12.90
CA SER A 80 10.04 4.47 -12.21
C SER A 80 8.54 4.47 -11.92
N ILE A 81 7.73 3.97 -12.85
CA ILE A 81 6.29 3.82 -12.66
C ILE A 81 6.00 2.74 -11.62
N ALA A 82 6.71 1.61 -11.63
CA ALA A 82 6.60 0.59 -10.60
C ALA A 82 6.96 1.11 -9.20
N LEU A 83 7.95 2.00 -9.08
CA LEU A 83 8.27 2.65 -7.79
C LEU A 83 7.19 3.65 -7.35
N SER A 84 6.52 4.32 -8.29
CA SER A 84 5.46 5.28 -7.97
C SER A 84 4.22 4.63 -7.33
N THR A 85 3.92 3.37 -7.63
CA THR A 85 2.82 2.63 -6.96
C THR A 85 3.10 2.48 -5.46
N TRP A 86 4.35 2.24 -5.09
CA TRP A 86 4.76 2.17 -3.70
C TRP A 86 4.76 3.52 -2.99
N ALA A 87 4.96 4.62 -3.71
CA ALA A 87 4.78 5.95 -3.15
C ALA A 87 3.31 6.19 -2.73
N LEU A 88 2.34 5.72 -3.53
CA LEU A 88 0.92 5.76 -3.17
C LEU A 88 0.60 4.82 -1.99
N ALA A 89 1.19 3.62 -1.96
CA ALA A 89 1.04 2.70 -0.84
C ALA A 89 1.60 3.29 0.47
N ALA A 90 2.75 3.96 0.41
CA ALA A 90 3.35 4.68 1.54
C ALA A 90 2.45 5.82 2.01
N LEU A 91 1.84 6.57 1.09
CA LEU A 91 0.86 7.61 1.42
C LEU A 91 -0.37 7.00 2.12
N ALA A 92 -0.91 5.89 1.61
CA ALA A 92 -2.02 5.19 2.25
C ALA A 92 -1.65 4.71 3.66
N ALA A 93 -0.44 4.15 3.85
CA ALA A 93 0.07 3.75 5.15
C ALA A 93 0.23 4.95 6.11
N ALA A 94 0.68 6.10 5.63
CA ALA A 94 0.76 7.32 6.43
C ALA A 94 -0.63 7.82 6.87
N ARG A 95 -1.64 7.74 5.98
CA ARG A 95 -3.04 8.08 6.33
C ARG A 95 -3.61 7.11 7.36
N LEU A 96 -3.34 5.81 7.21
CA LEU A 96 -3.71 4.78 8.17
C LEU A 96 -3.04 5.00 9.53
N TRP A 97 -1.77 5.41 9.54
CA TRP A 97 -1.05 5.76 10.75
C TRP A 97 -1.70 6.92 11.50
N ARG A 98 -2.13 7.95 10.76
CA ARG A 98 -2.88 9.09 11.34
C ARG A 98 -4.24 8.65 11.89
N LEU A 99 -5.00 7.85 11.13
CA LEU A 99 -6.30 7.32 11.55
C LEU A 99 -6.20 6.52 12.85
N THR A 100 -5.28 5.54 12.88
CA THR A 100 -5.02 4.74 14.09
C THR A 100 -4.50 5.59 15.25
N GLY A 101 -3.87 6.73 14.99
CA GLY A 101 -3.48 7.69 16.03
C GLY A 101 -4.69 8.32 16.70
N ILE A 102 -5.66 8.77 15.91
CA ILE A 102 -6.91 9.32 16.41
C ILE A 102 -7.67 8.27 17.25
N TYR A 103 -7.63 7.00 16.84
CA TYR A 103 -8.24 5.89 17.60
C TYR A 103 -7.51 5.62 18.91
N LEU A 104 -6.18 5.67 18.92
CA LEU A 104 -5.36 5.53 20.12
C LEU A 104 -5.60 6.67 21.13
N ASP A 105 -5.96 7.86 20.65
CA ASP A 105 -6.38 9.00 21.48
C ASP A 105 -7.81 8.85 22.03
N GLY A 106 -8.50 7.73 21.78
CA GLY A 106 -9.88 7.48 22.21
C GLY A 106 -10.95 8.19 21.38
N ARG A 107 -10.58 8.87 20.28
CA ARG A 107 -11.48 9.70 19.46
C ARG A 107 -12.13 8.92 18.31
N VAL A 108 -12.59 7.70 18.58
CA VAL A 108 -13.06 6.75 17.54
C VAL A 108 -14.30 7.25 16.79
N PHE A 109 -15.28 7.83 17.50
CA PHE A 109 -16.53 8.35 16.90
C PHE A 109 -16.50 9.86 16.63
N SER A 110 -15.30 10.42 16.42
CA SER A 110 -15.16 11.85 16.12
C SER A 110 -15.30 12.14 14.63
N ILE A 111 -15.69 13.38 14.29
CA ILE A 111 -15.70 13.88 12.91
C ILE A 111 -14.29 13.75 12.29
N ALA A 112 -13.24 14.03 13.07
CA ALA A 112 -11.85 13.90 12.64
C ALA A 112 -11.48 12.45 12.27
N ALA A 113 -11.98 11.46 13.01
CA ALA A 113 -11.81 10.05 12.69
C ALA A 113 -12.52 9.68 11.38
N ALA A 114 -13.77 10.14 11.19
CA ALA A 114 -14.54 9.88 9.97
C ALA A 114 -13.86 10.51 8.74
N GLU A 115 -13.35 11.74 8.85
CA GLU A 115 -12.60 12.40 7.77
C GLU A 115 -11.29 11.65 7.46
N ALA A 116 -10.54 11.25 8.49
CA ALA A 116 -9.31 10.49 8.31
C ALA A 116 -9.57 9.12 7.65
N LEU A 117 -10.66 8.43 8.04
CA LEU A 117 -11.09 7.17 7.44
C LEU A 117 -11.46 7.35 5.97
N ARG A 118 -12.24 8.39 5.64
CA ARG A 118 -12.59 8.71 4.25
C ARG A 118 -11.35 8.98 3.41
N LEU A 119 -10.41 9.78 3.91
CA LEU A 119 -9.16 10.07 3.20
C LEU A 119 -8.30 8.83 3.01
N PHE A 120 -8.22 7.96 4.02
CA PHE A 120 -7.56 6.66 3.90
C PHE A 120 -8.22 5.78 2.82
N ALA A 121 -9.55 5.64 2.86
CA ALA A 121 -10.31 4.85 1.89
C ALA A 121 -10.13 5.38 0.44
N LEU A 122 -10.24 6.70 0.24
CA LEU A 122 -10.03 7.30 -1.09
C LEU A 122 -8.58 7.14 -1.58
N THR A 123 -7.60 7.26 -0.69
CA THR A 123 -6.18 7.04 -1.06
C THR A 123 -5.94 5.58 -1.43
N GLY A 124 -6.48 4.63 -0.66
CA GLY A 124 -6.40 3.21 -0.95
C GLY A 124 -7.04 2.87 -2.29
N LEU A 125 -8.27 3.35 -2.53
CA LEU A 125 -8.96 3.17 -3.80
C LEU A 125 -8.17 3.75 -4.97
N ALA A 126 -7.66 4.98 -4.84
CA ALA A 126 -6.84 5.61 -5.87
C ALA A 126 -5.56 4.81 -6.14
N ALA A 127 -4.90 4.30 -5.11
CA ALA A 127 -3.71 3.45 -5.24
C ALA A 127 -4.04 2.14 -5.97
N THR A 128 -5.17 1.49 -5.66
CA THR A 128 -5.62 0.26 -6.34
C THR A 128 -5.93 0.51 -7.81
N VAL A 129 -6.71 1.55 -8.13
CA VAL A 129 -7.03 1.92 -9.52
C VAL A 129 -5.77 2.27 -10.29
N PHE A 130 -4.86 3.03 -9.69
CA PHE A 130 -3.57 3.34 -10.29
C PHE A 130 -2.76 2.07 -10.55
N ASN A 131 -2.65 1.16 -9.56
CA ASN A 131 -1.93 -0.10 -9.70
C ASN A 131 -2.45 -0.97 -10.85
N ILE A 132 -3.78 -1.09 -10.99
CA ILE A 132 -4.41 -1.82 -12.09
C ILE A 132 -4.08 -1.14 -13.42
N GLY A 133 -4.18 0.19 -13.49
CA GLY A 133 -3.96 0.96 -14.71
C GLY A 133 -2.50 0.99 -15.18
N VAL A 134 -1.52 1.03 -14.28
CA VAL A 134 -0.10 1.13 -14.67
C VAL A 134 0.49 -0.16 -15.17
N ARG A 135 -0.06 -1.33 -14.79
CA ARG A 135 0.46 -2.63 -15.23
C ARG A 135 0.55 -2.76 -16.76
N PRO A 136 -0.53 -2.59 -17.55
CA PRO A 136 -0.43 -2.66 -19.00
C PRO A 136 0.53 -1.60 -19.57
N PHE A 137 0.66 -0.45 -18.92
CA PHE A 137 1.59 0.60 -19.34
C PHE A 137 3.06 0.21 -19.12
N ILE A 138 3.40 -0.37 -17.96
CA ILE A 138 4.73 -0.92 -17.66
C ILE A 138 5.11 -1.97 -18.70
N PHE A 139 4.22 -2.91 -19.00
CA PHE A 139 4.48 -3.94 -20.01
C PHE A 139 4.62 -3.36 -21.41
N GLY A 140 3.77 -2.41 -21.81
CA GLY A 140 3.88 -1.72 -23.09
C GLY A 140 5.19 -0.93 -23.26
N LEU A 141 5.72 -0.37 -22.17
CA LEU A 141 7.03 0.32 -22.17
C LEU A 141 8.22 -0.63 -22.30
N VAL A 142 8.09 -1.85 -21.78
CA VAL A 142 9.14 -2.88 -21.89
C VAL A 142 9.08 -3.55 -23.26
N SER A 143 7.89 -4.01 -23.68
CA SER A 143 7.67 -4.60 -25.00
C SER A 143 6.18 -4.61 -25.36
N THR A 144 5.85 -3.98 -26.49
CA THR A 144 4.51 -4.03 -27.08
C THR A 144 4.11 -5.43 -27.51
N GLU A 145 5.08 -6.29 -27.83
CA GLU A 145 4.85 -7.70 -28.15
C GLU A 145 4.35 -8.48 -26.92
N LEU A 146 4.89 -8.20 -25.74
CA LEU A 146 4.43 -8.81 -24.49
C LEU A 146 2.99 -8.38 -24.16
N LEU A 147 2.66 -7.10 -24.42
CA LEU A 147 1.32 -6.58 -24.24
C LEU A 147 0.29 -7.30 -25.13
N ALA A 148 0.66 -7.66 -26.36
CA ALA A 148 -0.22 -8.40 -27.27
C ALA A 148 -0.34 -9.89 -26.93
N LYS A 149 0.70 -10.49 -26.34
CA LYS A 149 0.75 -11.93 -26.01
C LYS A 149 0.04 -12.29 -24.72
N LEU A 150 -0.01 -11.38 -23.75
CA LEU A 150 -0.52 -11.69 -22.41
C LEU A 150 -2.06 -11.58 -22.34
N PRO A 151 -2.75 -12.57 -21.77
CA PRO A 151 -4.20 -12.58 -21.65
C PRO A 151 -4.70 -11.57 -20.61
N ALA A 152 -5.98 -11.19 -20.69
CA ALA A 152 -6.55 -10.11 -19.85
C ALA A 152 -6.37 -10.31 -18.33
N TYR A 153 -6.36 -11.57 -17.87
CA TYR A 153 -6.16 -11.91 -16.46
C TYR A 153 -4.71 -11.70 -15.98
N ALA A 154 -3.74 -11.55 -16.88
CA ALA A 154 -2.38 -11.14 -16.51
C ALA A 154 -2.35 -9.68 -16.01
N TRP A 155 -3.33 -8.88 -16.41
CA TRP A 155 -3.43 -7.46 -16.05
C TRP A 155 -4.20 -7.23 -14.75
N ILE A 156 -5.17 -8.09 -14.45
CA ILE A 156 -6.01 -8.04 -13.26
C ILE A 156 -5.66 -9.24 -12.40
N ASN A 157 -4.82 -9.04 -11.39
CA ASN A 157 -4.54 -10.09 -10.42
C ASN A 157 -5.81 -10.35 -9.61
N PRO A 158 -6.14 -11.59 -9.22
CA PRO A 158 -7.25 -11.84 -8.30
C PRO A 158 -7.14 -11.01 -7.01
N GLN A 159 -5.91 -10.74 -6.57
CA GLN A 159 -5.63 -9.85 -5.43
C GLN A 159 -6.18 -8.43 -5.63
N ASP A 160 -6.16 -7.89 -6.85
CA ASP A 160 -6.67 -6.55 -7.14
C ASP A 160 -8.19 -6.45 -6.94
N VAL A 161 -8.92 -7.57 -7.10
CA VAL A 161 -10.37 -7.66 -6.82
C VAL A 161 -10.64 -7.74 -5.32
N PHE A 162 -9.76 -8.40 -4.56
CA PHE A 162 -9.91 -8.51 -3.10
C PHE A 162 -9.58 -7.21 -2.35
N TYR A 163 -8.90 -6.25 -2.99
CA TYR A 163 -8.56 -4.94 -2.41
C TYR A 163 -9.57 -3.82 -2.73
N LEU A 164 -10.64 -4.12 -3.47
CA LEU A 164 -11.76 -3.20 -3.77
C LEU A 164 -12.94 -3.49 -2.82
#